data_AF-A0A452XY43-F1
#
_entry.id   AF-A0A452XY43-F1
#
_cell.length_a   1.000
_cell.length_b   1.000
_cell.length_c   1.000
_cell.angle_alpha   90.00
_cell.angle_beta   90.00
_cell.angle_gamma   90.00
#
_symmetry.space_group_name_H-M   'P 1'
#
loop_
_entity.id
_entity.type
_entity.pdbx_description
1 polymer ?
#
loop_
_entity_poly.entity_id
_entity_poly.type
_entity_poly.pdbx_seq_one_letter_code
_entity_poly.pdbx_strand_id
1 'polypeptide(L)'
;MLCVERLSSMLSACSNSCKLNQDLYLLMRSSIVTLGTHNLLVSNQLHSSGRVLALCDHPDLLKKEEIKTLFSADSISRAKQILALIPGRATGAYSHSQGIKGLRDAIASGIASRDGFPANADDIFLTDGASPGVHLMMQLLIRNEKDGILVPIPQYPLYSASIALHGGSLVPYYLNESTGWGLEISDVKKQLEDARSRGIDVRALVVINPGNPTGQGTC
;
A
#
# COMPACT_ATOMS: atom_id res chain seq x y z
N MET A 1 9.11 15.08 -8.91
CA MET A 1 8.94 16.44 -8.36
C MET A 1 7.47 16.90 -8.44
N LEU A 2 6.83 16.91 -9.62
CA LEU A 2 5.43 17.37 -9.79
C LEU A 2 4.32 16.52 -9.13
N CYS A 3 4.53 15.22 -8.89
CA CYS A 3 3.49 14.30 -8.39
C CYS A 3 3.20 14.46 -6.88
N VAL A 4 4.23 14.77 -6.07
CA VAL A 4 4.10 14.97 -4.62
C VAL A 4 3.48 16.34 -4.30
N GLU A 5 3.83 17.37 -5.10
CA GLU A 5 3.23 18.70 -4.98
C GLU A 5 1.75 18.71 -5.35
N ARG A 6 1.31 17.93 -6.35
CA ARG A 6 -0.10 17.82 -6.74
C ARG A 6 -0.95 17.02 -5.76
N LEU A 7 -0.41 15.96 -5.15
CA LEU A 7 -1.11 15.27 -4.06
C LEU A 7 -1.17 16.17 -2.81
N SER A 8 -0.09 16.85 -2.47
CA SER A 8 -0.06 17.82 -1.35
C SER A 8 -0.99 19.02 -1.60
N SER A 9 -1.12 19.48 -2.84
CA SER A 9 -2.04 20.57 -3.21
C SER A 9 -3.48 20.11 -3.28
N MET A 10 -3.78 18.88 -3.73
CA MET A 10 -5.12 18.27 -3.62
C MET A 10 -5.52 18.09 -2.15
N LEU A 11 -4.60 17.62 -1.31
CA LEU A 11 -4.83 17.44 0.12
C LEU A 11 -4.98 18.79 0.84
N SER A 12 -4.19 19.80 0.48
CA SER A 12 -4.31 21.17 1.00
C SER A 12 -5.58 21.89 0.50
N ALA A 13 -5.99 21.65 -0.75
CA ALA A 13 -7.24 22.18 -1.31
C ALA A 13 -8.47 21.52 -0.65
N CYS A 14 -8.41 20.20 -0.39
CA CYS A 14 -9.38 19.51 0.45
C CYS A 14 -9.42 20.09 1.87
N SER A 15 -8.27 20.48 2.45
CA SER A 15 -8.19 21.10 3.78
C SER A 15 -8.76 22.51 3.85
N ASN A 16 -8.56 23.34 2.82
CA ASN A 16 -8.97 24.74 2.87
C ASN A 16 -10.42 24.97 2.42
N SER A 17 -10.99 24.10 1.60
CA SER A 17 -12.37 24.25 1.08
C SER A 17 -13.42 23.46 1.86
N CYS A 18 -13.02 22.59 2.78
CA CYS A 18 -13.92 21.79 3.59
C CYS A 18 -13.60 22.00 5.07
N LYS A 19 -14.47 22.74 5.77
CA LYS A 19 -14.64 22.60 7.23
C LYS A 19 -15.26 21.23 7.54
N LEU A 20 -14.66 20.14 7.06
CA LEU A 20 -14.96 18.81 7.58
C LEU A 20 -14.27 18.72 8.95
N ASN A 21 -15.04 18.31 9.94
CA ASN A 21 -14.60 18.14 11.32
C ASN A 21 -13.27 17.38 11.38
N GLN A 22 -12.41 17.78 12.31
CA GLN A 22 -11.04 17.28 12.47
C GLN A 22 -10.95 15.76 12.68
N ASP A 23 -12.10 15.11 12.95
CA ASP A 23 -12.27 13.67 13.14
C ASP A 23 -12.29 12.84 11.84
N LEU A 24 -12.40 13.46 10.65
CA LEU A 24 -12.46 12.76 9.35
C LEU A 24 -11.10 12.60 8.64
N TYR A 25 -10.00 13.07 9.23
CA TYR A 25 -8.66 12.94 8.67
C TYR A 25 -7.99 11.59 9.00
N LEU A 26 -8.58 10.50 8.53
CA LEU A 26 -7.86 9.25 8.30
C LEU A 26 -7.60 9.08 6.81
N LEU A 27 -6.87 10.04 6.24
CA LEU A 27 -6.23 9.86 4.95
C LEU A 27 -5.10 8.85 5.16
N MET A 28 -5.35 7.58 4.82
CA MET A 28 -4.34 6.53 4.92
C MET A 28 -3.13 6.86 4.05
N ARG A 29 -2.06 7.35 4.69
CA ARG A 29 -0.68 7.32 4.18
C ARG A 29 -0.01 5.96 4.37
N SER A 30 -0.79 4.91 4.63
CA SER A 30 -0.33 3.52 4.61
C SER A 30 -0.13 3.12 3.15
N SER A 31 1.13 3.11 2.69
CA SER A 31 1.47 2.57 1.37
C SER A 31 1.23 1.05 1.38
N ILE A 32 -0.01 0.63 1.14
CA ILE A 32 -0.35 -0.78 0.88
C ILE A 32 0.10 -1.08 -0.54
N VAL A 33 1.30 -1.65 -0.69
CA VAL A 33 1.86 -2.04 -1.99
C VAL A 33 1.10 -3.25 -2.50
N THR A 34 0.23 -3.05 -3.49
CA THR A 34 -0.45 -4.14 -4.20
C THR A 34 0.44 -4.58 -5.35
N LEU A 35 1.02 -5.78 -5.25
CA LEU A 35 1.68 -6.43 -6.38
C LEU A 35 0.62 -7.17 -7.19
N GLY A 36 0.31 -6.68 -8.39
CA GLY A 36 -0.36 -7.50 -9.40
C GLY A 36 0.53 -8.71 -9.74
N THR A 37 -0.07 -9.86 -10.06
CA THR A 37 0.68 -11.07 -10.44
C THR A 37 1.34 -10.86 -11.82
N HIS A 38 2.46 -10.14 -11.86
CA HIS A 38 3.27 -9.91 -13.06
C HIS A 38 4.22 -11.08 -13.39
N ASN A 39 4.02 -12.24 -12.77
CA ASN A 39 4.92 -13.41 -12.87
C ASN A 39 5.06 -13.98 -14.29
N LEU A 40 4.22 -13.60 -15.26
CA LEU A 40 4.20 -14.20 -16.59
C LEU A 40 5.04 -13.46 -17.65
N LEU A 41 5.47 -12.20 -17.45
CA LEU A 41 6.05 -11.39 -18.55
C LEU A 41 7.34 -10.60 -18.23
N VAL A 42 7.81 -10.57 -16.97
CA VAL A 42 9.01 -9.79 -16.58
C VAL A 42 10.15 -10.72 -16.16
N SER A 43 10.85 -11.32 -17.12
CA SER A 43 11.89 -12.32 -16.83
C SER A 43 13.11 -11.74 -16.08
N ASN A 44 13.64 -10.59 -16.52
CA ASN A 44 14.97 -10.14 -16.06
C ASN A 44 15.04 -9.63 -14.60
N GLN A 45 14.00 -8.96 -14.09
CA GLN A 45 13.97 -8.44 -12.71
C GLN A 45 13.69 -9.55 -11.68
N LEU A 46 12.88 -10.55 -12.06
CA LEU A 46 12.58 -11.72 -11.23
C LEU A 46 13.81 -12.60 -11.03
N HIS A 47 14.69 -12.72 -12.04
CA HIS A 47 15.94 -13.46 -11.91
C HIS A 47 16.88 -12.90 -10.84
N SER A 48 16.97 -11.57 -10.68
CA SER A 48 17.83 -10.95 -9.67
C SER A 48 17.27 -11.13 -8.25
N SER A 49 15.97 -10.88 -8.07
CA SER A 49 15.32 -11.03 -6.76
C SER A 49 15.32 -12.49 -6.28
N GLY A 50 15.03 -13.44 -7.18
CA GLY A 50 15.07 -14.86 -6.87
C GLY A 50 16.46 -15.35 -6.45
N ARG A 51 17.52 -14.81 -7.05
CA ARG A 51 18.91 -15.10 -6.67
C ARG A 51 19.24 -14.63 -5.25
N VAL A 52 18.80 -13.44 -4.89
CA VAL A 52 18.96 -12.91 -3.52
C VAL A 52 18.21 -13.79 -2.51
N LEU A 53 16.96 -14.14 -2.81
CA LEU A 53 16.14 -14.99 -1.94
C LEU A 53 16.77 -16.38 -1.75
N ALA A 54 17.24 -17.02 -2.82
CA ALA A 54 17.92 -18.31 -2.74
C ALA A 54 19.16 -18.27 -1.81
N LEU A 55 19.91 -17.16 -1.82
CA LEU A 55 21.06 -16.97 -0.93
C LEU A 55 20.64 -16.67 0.52
N CYS A 56 19.50 -16.03 0.74
CA CYS A 56 18.94 -15.82 2.08
C CYS A 56 18.37 -17.12 2.68
N ASP A 57 17.74 -17.96 1.87
CA ASP A 57 17.19 -19.26 2.30
C ASP A 57 18.31 -20.28 2.59
N HIS A 58 19.40 -20.24 1.84
CA HIS A 58 20.57 -21.10 2.01
C HIS A 58 21.86 -20.30 2.26
N PRO A 59 22.01 -19.67 3.43
CA PRO A 59 23.13 -18.75 3.72
C PRO A 59 24.50 -19.45 3.74
N ASP A 60 24.55 -20.77 3.93
CA ASP A 60 25.79 -21.54 3.84
C ASP A 60 26.43 -21.51 2.45
N LEU A 61 25.64 -21.25 1.39
CA LEU A 61 26.18 -21.05 0.06
C LEU A 61 27.16 -19.87 0.04
N LEU A 62 26.94 -18.83 0.85
CA LEU A 62 27.81 -17.65 0.90
C LEU A 62 29.25 -17.93 1.36
N LYS A 63 29.53 -19.13 1.90
CA LYS A 63 30.85 -19.60 2.32
C LYS A 63 31.63 -20.32 1.23
N LYS A 64 30.96 -20.70 0.13
CA LYS A 64 31.53 -21.46 -0.99
C LYS A 64 32.10 -20.51 -2.03
N GLU A 65 33.27 -20.80 -2.59
CA GLU A 65 33.91 -19.95 -3.60
C GLU A 65 33.17 -20.01 -4.95
N GLU A 66 32.53 -21.14 -5.24
CA GLU A 66 31.80 -21.43 -6.47
C GLU A 66 30.62 -20.47 -6.70
N ILE A 67 30.07 -19.87 -5.64
CA ILE A 67 28.94 -18.93 -5.77
C ILE A 67 29.28 -17.71 -6.62
N LYS A 68 30.55 -17.31 -6.66
CA LYS A 68 31.00 -16.15 -7.44
C LYS A 68 30.83 -16.36 -8.94
N THR A 69 30.72 -17.62 -9.37
CA THR A 69 30.44 -18.00 -10.76
C THR A 69 28.94 -18.14 -11.05
N LEU A 70 28.14 -18.49 -10.05
CA LEU A 70 26.72 -18.79 -10.19
C LEU A 70 25.80 -17.59 -9.93
N PHE A 71 26.24 -16.65 -9.09
CA PHE A 71 25.46 -15.48 -8.67
C PHE A 71 26.20 -14.19 -9.01
N SER A 72 25.46 -13.13 -9.35
CA SER A 72 26.06 -11.81 -9.55
C SER A 72 26.60 -11.25 -8.23
N ALA A 73 27.66 -10.45 -8.31
CA ALA A 73 28.24 -9.77 -7.16
C ALA A 73 27.20 -8.95 -6.38
N ASP A 74 26.29 -8.29 -7.10
CA ASP A 74 25.20 -7.51 -6.50
C ASP A 74 24.23 -8.39 -5.71
N SER A 75 23.86 -9.57 -6.24
CA SER A 75 22.96 -10.49 -5.54
C SER A 75 23.59 -11.00 -4.24
N ILE A 76 24.88 -11.35 -4.29
CA ILE A 76 25.66 -11.79 -3.13
C ILE A 76 25.75 -10.66 -2.09
N SER A 77 26.07 -9.45 -2.53
CA SER A 77 26.15 -8.27 -1.67
C SER A 77 24.81 -7.98 -0.99
N ARG A 78 23.72 -7.98 -1.75
CA ARG A 78 22.36 -7.73 -1.26
C ARG A 78 21.90 -8.79 -0.26
N ALA A 79 22.16 -10.07 -0.53
CA ALA A 79 21.83 -11.15 0.39
C ALA A 79 22.57 -10.99 1.73
N LYS A 80 23.87 -10.67 1.69
CA LYS A 80 24.67 -10.39 2.90
C LYS A 80 24.11 -9.21 3.70
N GLN A 81 23.71 -8.13 3.02
CA GLN A 81 23.08 -6.98 3.67
C GLN A 81 21.77 -7.36 4.35
N ILE A 82 20.87 -8.07 3.65
CA ILE A 82 19.58 -8.50 4.19
C ILE A 82 19.78 -9.40 5.42
N LEU A 83 20.63 -10.42 5.31
CA LEU A 83 20.91 -11.33 6.43
C LEU A 83 21.46 -10.58 7.65
N ALA A 84 22.26 -9.52 7.46
CA ALA A 84 22.77 -8.70 8.56
C ALA A 84 21.69 -7.88 9.28
N LEU A 85 20.54 -7.63 8.65
CA LEU A 85 19.40 -6.94 9.27
C LEU A 85 18.53 -7.87 10.12
N ILE A 86 18.71 -9.19 9.99
CA ILE A 86 17.91 -10.20 10.68
C ILE A 86 18.62 -10.59 11.99
N PRO A 87 17.95 -10.47 13.16
CA PRO A 87 18.52 -10.89 14.43
C PRO A 87 19.01 -12.34 14.38
N GLY A 88 20.28 -12.55 14.74
CA GLY A 88 20.91 -13.89 14.70
C GLY A 88 21.03 -14.51 13.30
N ARG A 89 20.73 -13.78 12.22
CA ARG A 89 20.65 -14.29 10.84
C ARG A 89 19.68 -15.48 10.68
N ALA A 90 18.72 -15.62 11.60
CA ALA A 90 17.77 -16.71 11.61
C ALA A 90 16.57 -16.37 10.70
N THR A 91 16.67 -16.71 9.42
CA THR A 91 15.64 -16.41 8.40
C THR A 91 14.32 -17.17 8.59
N GLY A 92 14.35 -18.32 9.28
CA GLY A 92 13.16 -19.12 9.58
C GLY A 92 12.50 -18.83 10.94
N ALA A 93 13.01 -17.89 11.72
CA ALA A 93 12.44 -17.54 13.01
C ALA A 93 11.29 -16.53 12.87
N TYR A 94 10.39 -16.49 13.87
CA TYR A 94 9.39 -15.43 13.94
C TYR A 94 10.08 -14.06 14.06
N SER A 95 9.53 -13.08 13.34
CA SER A 95 9.92 -11.69 13.48
C SER A 95 9.02 -10.95 14.48
N HIS A 96 9.33 -9.69 14.76
CA HIS A 96 8.41 -8.81 15.46
C HIS A 96 7.07 -8.73 14.70
N SER A 97 5.94 -8.51 15.38
CA SER A 97 4.61 -8.50 14.74
C SER A 97 4.46 -7.48 13.61
N GLN A 98 5.18 -6.37 13.68
CA GLN A 98 5.26 -5.36 12.61
C GLN A 98 6.24 -5.72 11.47
N GLY A 99 7.07 -6.75 11.66
CA GLY A 99 8.16 -7.13 10.79
C GLY A 99 9.55 -6.75 11.33
N ILE A 100 10.58 -7.31 10.70
CA ILE A 100 11.99 -7.13 11.06
C ILE A 100 12.37 -5.65 10.99
N LYS A 101 12.87 -5.09 12.11
CA LYS A 101 13.15 -3.66 12.23
C LYS A 101 14.08 -3.14 11.13
N GLY A 102 15.19 -3.84 10.85
CA GLY A 102 16.13 -3.40 9.82
C GLY A 102 15.52 -3.34 8.41
N LEU A 103 14.56 -4.22 8.10
CA LEU A 103 13.81 -4.14 6.85
C LEU A 103 12.85 -2.95 6.83
N ARG A 104 12.17 -2.67 7.94
CA ARG A 104 11.31 -1.48 8.09
C ARG A 104 12.11 -0.18 7.96
N ASP A 105 13.29 -0.10 8.56
CA ASP A 105 14.20 1.05 8.43
C ASP A 105 14.62 1.28 6.96
N ALA A 106 14.91 0.20 6.23
CA ALA A 106 15.23 0.27 4.81
C ALA A 106 14.04 0.74 3.95
N ILE A 107 12.82 0.29 4.27
CA ILE A 107 11.59 0.74 3.58
C ILE A 107 11.32 2.21 3.91
N ALA A 108 11.42 2.63 5.17
CA ALA A 108 11.26 4.02 5.58
C ALA A 108 12.24 4.93 4.82
N SER A 109 13.50 4.53 4.72
CA SER A 109 14.52 5.25 3.94
C SER A 109 14.14 5.33 2.46
N GLY A 110 13.65 4.24 1.87
CA GLY A 110 13.18 4.21 0.48
C GLY A 110 11.98 5.13 0.22
N ILE A 111 10.99 5.13 1.12
CA ILE A 111 9.85 6.06 1.08
C ILE A 111 10.35 7.50 1.15
N ALA A 112 11.28 7.78 2.08
CA ALA A 112 11.80 9.13 2.26
C ALA A 112 12.57 9.64 1.03
N SER A 113 13.39 8.79 0.41
CA SER A 113 14.08 9.14 -0.84
C SER A 113 13.12 9.31 -2.03
N ARG A 114 12.04 8.52 -2.11
CA ARG A 114 11.04 8.63 -3.18
C ARG A 114 10.22 9.92 -3.06
N ASP A 115 9.80 10.24 -1.85
CA ASP A 115 8.81 11.30 -1.60
C ASP A 115 9.45 12.65 -1.21
N GLY A 116 10.70 12.65 -0.75
CA GLY A 116 11.38 13.84 -0.24
C GLY A 116 10.98 14.24 1.18
N PHE A 117 10.28 13.38 1.91
CA PHE A 117 9.82 13.60 3.29
C PHE A 117 10.24 12.46 4.21
N PRO A 118 10.59 12.71 5.48
CA PRO A 118 10.98 11.66 6.40
C PRO A 118 9.82 10.66 6.63
N ALA A 119 10.18 9.37 6.78
CA ALA A 119 9.27 8.30 7.18
C ALA A 119 9.85 7.58 8.40
N ASN A 120 8.99 7.11 9.30
CA ASN A 120 9.39 6.37 10.49
C ASN A 120 9.12 4.87 10.29
N ALA A 121 10.07 4.03 10.70
CA ALA A 121 9.92 2.59 10.67
C ALA A 121 8.79 2.08 11.58
N ASP A 122 8.48 2.78 12.65
CA ASP A 122 7.43 2.37 13.60
C ASP A 122 6.01 2.55 13.04
N ASP A 123 5.87 3.34 11.98
CA ASP A 123 4.62 3.51 11.23
C ASP A 123 4.45 2.47 10.11
N ILE A 124 5.41 1.54 9.95
CA ILE A 124 5.44 0.55 8.88
C ILE A 124 5.09 -0.83 9.43
N PHE A 125 4.10 -1.47 8.81
CA PHE A 125 3.69 -2.84 9.09
C PHE A 125 3.92 -3.71 7.86
N LEU A 126 4.76 -4.74 8.01
CA LEU A 126 4.91 -5.78 6.99
C LEU A 126 3.72 -6.74 7.06
N THR A 127 3.18 -7.08 5.90
CA THR A 127 2.01 -7.94 5.75
C THR A 127 2.23 -8.92 4.60
N ASP A 128 1.49 -10.04 4.60
CA ASP A 128 1.53 -11.06 3.55
C ASP A 128 0.80 -10.57 2.28
N GLY A 129 1.41 -9.59 1.62
CA GLY A 129 0.80 -8.82 0.55
C GLY A 129 -0.16 -7.74 1.06
N ALA A 130 -0.84 -7.07 0.13
CA ALA A 130 -1.70 -5.93 0.42
C ALA A 130 -3.00 -6.29 1.16
N SER A 131 -3.58 -7.46 0.86
CA SER A 131 -4.94 -7.82 1.27
C SER A 131 -5.14 -7.87 2.79
N PRO A 132 -4.23 -8.46 3.60
CA PRO A 132 -4.35 -8.44 5.06
C PRO A 132 -4.39 -7.02 5.63
N GLY A 133 -3.64 -6.08 5.06
CA GLY A 133 -3.67 -4.67 5.46
C GLY A 133 -5.03 -4.02 5.22
N VAL A 134 -5.68 -4.31 4.08
CA VAL A 134 -7.04 -3.84 3.80
C VAL A 134 -8.04 -4.42 4.80
N HIS A 135 -7.98 -5.72 5.07
CA HIS A 135 -8.87 -6.36 6.05
C HIS A 135 -8.70 -5.78 7.45
N LEU A 136 -7.47 -5.59 7.93
CA LEU A 136 -7.20 -4.98 9.22
C LEU A 136 -7.83 -3.59 9.34
N MET A 137 -7.73 -2.78 8.30
CA MET A 137 -8.31 -1.43 8.29
C MET A 137 -9.84 -1.46 8.27
N MET A 138 -10.46 -2.35 7.51
CA MET A 138 -11.92 -2.50 7.52
C MET A 138 -12.41 -2.96 8.89
N GLN A 139 -11.73 -3.94 9.51
CA GLN A 139 -12.04 -4.41 10.85
C GLN A 139 -11.91 -3.30 11.91
N LEU A 140 -10.91 -2.42 11.77
CA LEU A 140 -10.68 -1.32 12.69
C LEU A 140 -11.74 -0.21 12.56
N LEU A 141 -12.15 0.10 11.34
CA LEU A 141 -12.98 1.28 11.04
C LEU A 141 -14.49 1.00 11.09
N ILE A 142 -14.91 -0.25 10.84
CA ILE A 142 -16.31 -0.64 10.75
C ILE A 142 -16.77 -1.22 12.09
N ARG A 143 -17.67 -0.52 12.77
CA ARG A 143 -18.26 -0.94 14.04
C ARG A 143 -19.60 -1.65 13.85
N ASN A 144 -20.34 -1.31 12.78
CA ASN A 144 -21.65 -1.84 12.44
C ASN A 144 -22.04 -1.45 11.00
N GLU A 145 -23.24 -1.83 10.57
CA GLU A 145 -23.77 -1.62 9.21
C GLU A 145 -23.94 -0.16 8.81
N LYS A 146 -23.95 0.77 9.76
CA LYS A 146 -24.04 2.21 9.48
C LYS A 146 -22.69 2.83 9.19
N ASP A 147 -21.58 2.14 9.42
CA ASP A 147 -20.26 2.65 9.06
C ASP A 147 -20.01 2.44 7.57
N GLY A 148 -19.76 3.55 6.88
CA GLY A 148 -19.59 3.60 5.43
C GLY A 148 -18.14 3.77 5.00
N ILE A 149 -17.76 3.16 3.88
CA ILE A 149 -16.46 3.40 3.22
C ILE A 149 -16.71 3.86 1.79
N LEU A 150 -16.13 5.02 1.42
CA LEU A 150 -16.18 5.52 0.05
C LEU A 150 -15.22 4.72 -0.83
N VAL A 151 -15.70 4.16 -1.94
CA VAL A 151 -14.94 3.28 -2.84
C VAL A 151 -15.17 3.69 -4.30
N PRO A 152 -14.12 3.74 -5.16
CA PRO A 152 -14.28 4.08 -6.56
C PRO A 152 -15.14 3.05 -7.30
N ILE A 153 -15.84 3.50 -8.32
CA ILE A 153 -16.49 2.64 -9.31
C ILE A 153 -15.95 3.02 -10.69
N PRO A 154 -15.40 2.06 -11.45
CA PRO A 154 -15.16 0.65 -11.11
C PRO A 154 -13.98 0.45 -10.11
N GLN A 155 -13.91 -0.71 -9.46
CA GLN A 155 -12.85 -1.06 -8.50
C GLN A 155 -12.43 -2.53 -8.56
N TYR A 156 -11.23 -2.79 -8.07
CA TYR A 156 -10.76 -4.13 -7.73
C TYR A 156 -11.58 -4.72 -6.56
N PRO A 157 -12.27 -5.87 -6.72
CA PRO A 157 -13.29 -6.38 -5.79
C PRO A 157 -12.90 -6.59 -4.31
N LEU A 158 -11.61 -6.48 -3.95
CA LEU A 158 -11.12 -6.63 -2.59
C LEU A 158 -11.84 -5.71 -1.59
N TYR A 159 -12.09 -4.45 -1.95
CA TYR A 159 -12.68 -3.50 -1.00
C TYR A 159 -14.16 -3.82 -0.74
N SER A 160 -14.95 -4.03 -1.79
CA SER A 160 -16.36 -4.42 -1.63
C SER A 160 -16.52 -5.72 -0.85
N ALA A 161 -15.68 -6.73 -1.14
CA ALA A 161 -15.71 -7.99 -0.41
C ALA A 161 -15.32 -7.80 1.06
N SER A 162 -14.27 -7.01 1.34
CA SER A 162 -13.82 -6.74 2.71
C SER A 162 -14.82 -5.92 3.51
N ILE A 163 -15.47 -4.93 2.92
CA ILE A 163 -16.51 -4.12 3.60
C ILE A 163 -17.70 -5.02 3.97
N ALA A 164 -18.18 -5.84 3.03
CA ALA A 164 -19.27 -6.77 3.27
C ALA A 164 -18.91 -7.81 4.35
N LEU A 165 -17.69 -8.36 4.31
CA LEU A 165 -17.20 -9.32 5.30
C LEU A 165 -17.19 -8.77 6.73
N HIS A 166 -16.90 -7.47 6.89
CA HIS A 166 -16.88 -6.81 8.20
C HIS A 166 -18.22 -6.12 8.54
N GLY A 167 -19.25 -6.34 7.72
CA GLY A 167 -20.60 -5.86 7.98
C GLY A 167 -20.79 -4.35 7.82
N GLY A 168 -19.97 -3.67 7.01
CA GLY A 168 -20.09 -2.23 6.75
C GLY A 168 -20.88 -1.90 5.47
N SER A 169 -21.08 -0.61 5.23
CA SER A 169 -21.74 -0.09 4.04
C SER A 169 -20.75 0.41 2.99
N LEU A 170 -20.89 -0.06 1.75
CA LEU A 170 -20.15 0.51 0.62
C LEU A 170 -20.84 1.79 0.13
N VAL A 171 -20.08 2.87 0.06
CA VAL A 171 -20.52 4.14 -0.54
C VAL A 171 -19.78 4.34 -1.86
N PRO A 172 -20.44 4.24 -3.02
CA PRO A 172 -19.75 4.37 -4.29
C PRO A 172 -19.41 5.83 -4.59
N TYR A 173 -18.26 6.09 -5.21
CA TYR A 173 -18.04 7.30 -6.00
C TYR A 173 -17.59 6.93 -7.40
N TYR A 174 -18.01 7.71 -8.39
CA TYR A 174 -17.91 7.29 -9.79
C TYR A 174 -16.74 8.00 -10.47
N LEU A 175 -15.84 7.21 -11.03
CA LEU A 175 -14.76 7.72 -11.87
C LEU A 175 -15.34 8.09 -13.24
N ASN A 176 -14.91 9.23 -13.78
CA ASN A 176 -15.43 9.71 -15.04
C ASN A 176 -14.64 9.14 -16.23
N GLU A 177 -15.21 8.15 -16.92
CA GLU A 177 -14.61 7.52 -18.10
C GLU A 177 -14.24 8.54 -19.20
N SER A 178 -15.09 9.55 -19.44
CA SER A 178 -14.87 10.54 -20.50
C SER A 178 -13.66 11.46 -20.25
N THR A 179 -13.22 11.57 -18.99
CA THR A 179 -12.03 12.32 -18.58
C THR A 179 -10.86 11.41 -18.25
N GLY A 180 -10.87 10.17 -18.74
CA GLY A 180 -9.80 9.19 -18.53
C GLY A 180 -9.86 8.53 -17.14
N TRP A 181 -11.07 8.27 -16.64
CA TRP A 181 -11.33 7.71 -15.31
C TRP A 181 -10.87 8.62 -14.17
N GLY A 182 -10.98 9.93 -14.37
CA GLY A 182 -10.64 10.94 -13.37
C GLY A 182 -11.56 10.91 -12.16
N LEU A 183 -11.00 11.20 -10.98
CA LEU A 183 -11.77 11.43 -9.75
C LEU A 183 -12.23 12.89 -9.71
N GLU A 184 -13.54 13.10 -9.60
CA GLU A 184 -14.13 14.43 -9.43
C GLU A 184 -14.55 14.67 -7.98
N ILE A 185 -13.97 15.70 -7.35
CA ILE A 185 -14.26 16.04 -5.94
C ILE A 185 -15.74 16.39 -5.73
N SER A 186 -16.39 16.97 -6.74
CA SER A 186 -17.83 17.25 -6.74
C SER A 186 -18.66 15.97 -6.63
N ASP A 187 -18.31 14.91 -7.35
CA ASP A 187 -19.00 13.63 -7.24
C ASP A 187 -18.76 13.02 -5.85
N VAL A 188 -17.51 12.93 -5.39
CA VAL A 188 -17.20 12.39 -4.05
C VAL A 188 -17.99 13.11 -2.95
N LYS A 189 -18.07 14.44 -2.99
CA LYS A 189 -18.88 15.22 -2.04
C LYS A 189 -20.37 14.91 -2.15
N LYS A 190 -20.90 14.80 -3.36
CA LYS A 190 -22.31 14.43 -3.59
C LYS A 190 -22.62 13.06 -2.99
N GLN A 191 -21.78 12.05 -3.22
CA GLN A 191 -21.98 10.70 -2.70
C GLN A 191 -21.83 10.63 -1.19
N LEU A 192 -20.91 11.40 -0.62
CA LEU A 192 -20.75 11.55 0.83
C LEU A 192 -22.03 12.12 1.48
N GLU A 193 -22.57 13.22 0.94
CA GLU A 193 -23.78 13.84 1.49
C GLU A 193 -25.03 12.97 1.29
N ASP A 194 -25.14 12.26 0.16
CA ASP A 194 -26.20 11.27 -0.04
C ASP A 194 -26.14 10.16 1.02
N ALA A 195 -24.96 9.58 1.26
CA ALA A 195 -24.78 8.54 2.27
C ALA A 195 -25.12 9.03 3.68
N ARG A 196 -24.67 10.25 4.04
CA ARG A 196 -25.02 10.88 5.33
C ARG A 196 -26.52 11.08 5.48
N SER A 197 -27.20 11.52 4.42
CA SER A 197 -28.66 11.70 4.43
C SER A 197 -29.42 10.38 4.64
N ARG A 198 -28.83 9.25 4.22
CA ARG A 198 -29.32 7.89 4.47
C ARG A 198 -28.93 7.32 5.84
N GLY A 199 -28.26 8.12 6.69
CA GLY A 199 -27.86 7.70 8.03
C GLY A 199 -26.57 6.86 8.09
N ILE A 200 -25.75 6.89 7.04
CA ILE A 200 -24.44 6.23 7.01
C ILE A 200 -23.36 7.18 7.54
N ASP A 201 -22.59 6.73 8.53
CA ASP A 201 -21.41 7.39 9.07
C ASP A 201 -20.18 7.01 8.24
N VAL A 202 -19.81 7.84 7.27
CA VAL A 202 -18.69 7.54 6.38
C VAL A 202 -17.36 7.74 7.11
N ARG A 203 -16.58 6.66 7.24
CA ARG A 203 -15.37 6.55 8.06
C ARG A 203 -14.07 6.75 7.29
N ALA A 204 -14.06 6.42 5.99
CA ALA A 204 -12.86 6.53 5.16
C ALA A 204 -13.17 6.63 3.67
N LEU A 205 -12.16 7.04 2.91
CA LEU A 205 -12.12 7.08 1.45
C LEU A 205 -10.99 6.17 0.95
N VAL A 206 -11.33 5.23 0.07
CA VAL A 206 -10.37 4.41 -0.66
C VAL A 206 -10.01 5.12 -1.96
N VAL A 207 -8.73 5.25 -2.25
CA VAL A 207 -8.21 5.72 -3.55
C VAL A 207 -7.24 4.68 -4.10
N ILE A 208 -7.44 4.25 -5.35
CA ILE A 208 -6.58 3.27 -6.03
C ILE A 208 -5.74 4.03 -7.07
N ASN A 209 -4.43 4.14 -6.83
CA ASN A 209 -3.50 4.87 -7.71
C ASN A 209 -2.14 4.14 -7.82
N PRO A 210 -1.71 3.72 -9.02
CA PRO A 210 -2.46 3.74 -10.28
C PRO A 210 -3.75 2.92 -10.20
N GLY A 211 -4.78 3.32 -10.93
CA GLY A 211 -6.09 2.71 -10.84
C GLY A 211 -6.13 1.27 -11.39
N ASN A 212 -6.94 0.44 -10.75
CA ASN A 212 -7.22 -0.93 -11.15
C ASN A 212 -8.74 -1.14 -10.98
N PRO A 213 -9.50 -1.47 -12.05
CA PRO A 213 -9.06 -1.97 -13.37
C PRO A 213 -8.78 -0.90 -14.44
N THR A 214 -8.92 0.38 -14.10
CA THR A 214 -9.03 1.49 -15.06
C THR A 214 -7.70 2.02 -15.59
N GLY A 215 -6.57 1.72 -14.95
CA GLY A 215 -5.23 2.07 -15.42
C GLY A 215 -4.87 3.55 -15.38
N GLN A 216 -5.74 4.43 -14.86
CA GLN A 216 -5.45 5.85 -14.73
C GLN A 216 -4.32 6.09 -13.73
N GLY A 217 -3.44 7.04 -14.06
CA GLY A 217 -2.49 7.60 -13.13
C GLY A 217 -2.79 9.09 -12.95
N THR A 218 -2.81 9.57 -11.70
CA THR A 218 -2.83 11.01 -11.46
C THR A 218 -1.44 11.57 -11.75
N CYS A 219 -1.26 12.17 -12.93
CA CYS A 219 -0.09 12.99 -13.29
C CYS A 219 -0.38 14.48 -13.09
#